data_AF-A0A535TSP9-F1
#
_entry.id   AF-A0A535TSP9-F1
#
_cell.length_a   1.000
_cell.length_b   1.000
_cell.length_c   1.000
_cell.angle_alpha   90.00
_cell.angle_beta   90.00
_cell.angle_gamma   90.00
#
_symmetry.space_group_name_H-M   'P 1'
#
loop_
_entity.id
_entity.type
_entity.pdbx_description
1 polymer ?
#
loop_
_entity_poly.entity_id
_entity_poly.type
_entity_poly.pdbx_seq_one_letter_code
_entity_poly.pdbx_strand_id
1 'polypeptide(L)' 'MTRYRVAIIGTGAIANLHIQALEELKERVEVVAAVDVLPE' A
#
# COMPACT_ATOMS: atom_id res chain seq x y z
N MET A 1 -8.57 17.32 -6.14
CA MET A 1 -9.31 16.07 -5.82
C MET A 1 -8.63 15.41 -4.64
N THR A 2 -9.39 14.81 -3.72
CA THR A 2 -8.82 14.04 -2.59
C THR A 2 -8.31 12.69 -3.10
N ARG A 3 -7.12 12.26 -2.67
CA ARG A 3 -6.53 10.97 -3.07
C ARG A 3 -7.33 9.80 -2.49
N TYR A 4 -7.31 8.66 -3.19
CA TYR A 4 -7.82 7.40 -2.65
C TYR A 4 -6.90 6.90 -1.55
N ARG A 5 -7.46 6.62 -0.37
CA ARG A 5 -6.72 6.12 0.77
C ARG A 5 -6.75 4.59 0.75
N VAL A 6 -5.57 3.97 0.75
CA VAL A 6 -5.41 2.52 0.65
C VAL A 6 -4.73 1.99 1.91
N ALA A 7 -5.22 0.86 2.41
CA ALA A 7 -4.55 0.07 3.43
C ALA A 7 -4.08 -1.26 2.80
N ILE A 8 -2.92 -1.74 3.21
CA ILE A 8 -2.39 -3.05 2.80
C ILE A 8 -2.54 -4.03 3.96
N ILE A 9 -3.07 -5.22 3.67
CA ILE A 9 -3.20 -6.34 4.61
C ILE A 9 -2.42 -7.52 4.04
N GLY A 10 -1.42 -7.97 4.78
CA GLY A 10 -0.41 -8.92 4.32
C GLY A 10 0.77 -8.20 3.65
N THR A 11 1.95 -8.28 4.25
CA THR A 11 3.22 -7.70 3.78
C THR A 11 4.15 -8.74 3.15
N GLY A 12 3.62 -9.91 2.78
CA GLY A 12 4.35 -10.98 2.10
C GLY A 12 4.82 -10.64 0.67
N ALA A 13 5.25 -11.66 -0.07
CA ALA A 13 6.05 -11.52 -1.30
C ALA A 13 5.51 -10.54 -2.36
N ILE A 14 4.18 -10.39 -2.48
CA ILE A 14 3.56 -9.50 -3.49
C ILE A 14 3.36 -8.07 -3.01
N ALA A 15 3.41 -7.81 -1.69
CA ALA A 15 3.07 -6.50 -1.13
C ALA A 15 3.97 -5.39 -1.67
N ASN A 16 5.27 -5.68 -1.85
CA ASN A 16 6.22 -4.73 -2.42
C ASN A 16 5.85 -4.31 -3.86
N LEU A 17 5.41 -5.25 -4.71
CA LEU A 17 4.98 -4.94 -6.08
C LEU A 17 3.74 -4.05 -6.09
N HIS A 18 2.79 -4.30 -5.17
CA HIS A 18 1.61 -3.44 -5.03
C HIS A 18 1.99 -2.05 -4.52
N ILE A 19 2.88 -1.93 -3.54
CA ILE A 19 3.36 -0.63 -3.04
C ILE A 19 4.03 0.15 -4.17
N GLN A 20 4.89 -0.48 -4.96
CA GLN A 20 5.55 0.16 -6.12
C GLN A 20 4.53 0.69 -7.13
N ALA A 21 3.53 -0.11 -7.50
CA ALA A 21 2.47 0.33 -8.40
C ALA A 21 1.62 1.47 -7.82
N LEU A 22 1.38 1.49 -6.50
CA LEU A 22 0.66 2.58 -5.84
C LEU A 22 1.50 3.86 -5.76
N GLU A 23 2.82 3.75 -5.60
CA GLU A 23 3.75 4.88 -5.59
C GLU A 23 3.83 5.56 -6.97
N GLU A 24 3.81 4.78 -8.06
CA GLU A 24 3.67 5.30 -9.42
C GLU A 24 2.36 6.11 -9.62
N LEU A 25 1.36 5.87 -8.76
CA LEU A 25 0.05 6.54 -8.78
C LEU A 25 -0.14 7.53 -7.61
N LYS A 26 0.93 8.01 -6.97
CA LYS A 26 0.89 8.87 -5.77
C LYS A 26 0.07 10.17 -5.87
N GLU A 27 -0.16 10.67 -7.09
CA GLU A 27 -1.03 11.83 -7.36
C GLU A 27 -2.52 11.49 -7.17
N ARG A 28 -2.86 10.19 -7.21
CA ARG A 28 -4.22 9.67 -7.09
C ARG A 28 -4.42 8.83 -5.84
N VAL A 29 -3.35 8.27 -5.27
CA VAL A 29 -3.40 7.29 -4.18
C VAL A 29 -2.49 7.69 -3.02
N GLU A 30 -2.90 7.35 -1.81
CA GLU A 30 -2.11 7.45 -0.59
C GLU A 30 -2.23 6.15 0.21
N VAL A 31 -1.10 5.49 0.46
CA VAL A 31 -1.05 4.34 1.38
C VAL A 31 -1.02 4.89 2.81
N VAL A 32 -2.03 4.56 3.61
CA VAL A 32 -2.20 5.11 4.97
C VAL A 32 -1.97 4.10 6.08
N ALA A 33 -1.91 2.82 5.75
CA ALA A 33 -1.62 1.74 6.69
C ALA A 33 -1.09 0.50 5.97
N ALA A 34 -0.25 -0.25 6.66
CA ALA A 34 0.10 -1.63 6.32
C ALA A 34 0.01 -2.47 7.59
N VAL A 35 -0.56 -3.66 7.48
CA VAL A 35 -0.74 -4.61 8.58
C VAL A 35 -0.39 -6.01 8.10
N ASP A 36 0.31 -6.75 8.97
CA ASP A 36 0.46 -8.20 8.86
C ASP A 36 0.20 -8.82 10.24
N VAL A 37 -0.11 -10.10 10.28
CA VAL A 37 -0.20 -10.90 11.51
C VAL A 37 1.19 -11.29 12.02
N LEU A 38 2.17 -11.33 11.12
CA LEU A 38 3.57 -11.53 11.46
C LEU A 38 4.22 -10.16 11.74
N PRO A 39 5.04 -10.06 12.80
CA PRO A 39 5.72 -8.80 13.13
C PRO A 39 6.92 -8.48 12.22
N GLU A 40 7.22 -9.34 11.25
CA GLU A 40 8.42 -9.33 10.40
C GLU A 40 8.12 -9.23 8.91
#